data_AF-A0A1S3QXU4-F1
#
_entry.id   AF-A0A1S3QXU4-F1
#
_cell.length_a   1.000
_cell.length_b   1.000
_cell.length_c   1.000
_cell.angle_alpha   90.00
_cell.angle_beta   90.00
_cell.angle_gamma   90.00
#
_symmetry.space_group_name_H-M   'P 1'
#
loop_
_entity.id
_entity.type
_entity.pdbx_description
1 polymer ?
#
loop_
_entity_poly.entity_id
_entity_poly.type
_entity_poly.pdbx_seq_one_letter_code
_entity_poly.pdbx_strand_id
1 'polypeptide(L)'
;MAIALSQFEGLCGFRPVEEIIGFLKSIPEFHALVGNEAAEELQSSIGEALRISLALKKCFTRMMNCEKKVFVDQLNMLVKRVTED
;
A
#
# COMPACT_ATOMS: atom_id res chain seq x y z
N MET A 1 2.14 -15.53 18.17
CA MET A 1 3.16 -16.54 17.81
C MET A 1 2.49 -17.60 16.96
N ALA A 2 2.99 -17.85 15.76
CA ALA A 2 2.50 -18.90 14.87
C ALA A 2 3.61 -19.93 14.67
N ILE A 3 3.28 -21.22 14.69
CA ILE A 3 4.23 -22.32 14.48
C ILE A 3 3.74 -23.09 13.25
N ALA A 4 4.54 -23.07 12.18
CA ALA A 4 4.22 -23.75 10.93
C ALA A 4 4.63 -25.24 11.03
N LEU A 5 3.66 -26.15 10.90
CA LEU A 5 3.90 -27.60 10.83
C LEU A 5 4.05 -28.11 9.38
N SER A 6 3.67 -27.26 8.43
CA SER A 6 3.80 -27.44 6.98
C SER A 6 4.23 -26.11 6.35
N GLN A 7 4.35 -26.05 5.01
CA GLN A 7 4.53 -24.78 4.31
C GLN A 7 3.46 -23.77 4.75
N PHE A 8 3.90 -22.56 5.06
CA PHE A 8 3.07 -21.50 5.61
C PHE A 8 3.48 -20.17 5.00
N GLU A 9 2.49 -19.39 4.60
CA GLU A 9 2.63 -18.03 4.11
C GLU A 9 1.71 -17.12 4.93
N GLY A 10 2.19 -15.93 5.27
CA GLY A 10 1.43 -14.96 6.05
C GLY A 10 1.96 -13.56 5.88
N LEU A 11 1.08 -12.58 5.97
CA LEU A 11 1.45 -11.17 6.01
C LEU A 11 1.65 -10.75 7.47
N CYS A 12 2.80 -10.13 7.78
CA CYS A 12 3.12 -9.70 9.14
C CYS A 12 3.76 -8.31 9.14
N GLY A 13 3.03 -7.33 9.67
CA GLY A 13 3.48 -5.94 9.72
C GLY A 13 3.49 -5.26 8.35
N PHE A 14 3.93 -4.01 8.35
CA PHE A 14 4.15 -3.24 7.13
C PHE A 14 5.52 -3.56 6.54
N ARG A 15 5.62 -3.49 5.21
CA ARG A 15 6.91 -3.56 4.49
C ARG A 15 7.77 -2.33 4.84
N PRO A 16 9.10 -2.36 4.61
CA PRO A 16 9.95 -1.18 4.72
C PRO A 16 9.39 0.00 3.92
N VAL A 17 9.51 1.22 4.45
CA VAL A 17 8.84 2.39 3.88
C VAL A 17 9.31 2.68 2.45
N GLU A 18 10.58 2.40 2.16
CA GLU A 18 11.19 2.55 0.84
C GLU A 18 10.54 1.60 -0.17
N GLU A 19 10.21 0.38 0.24
CA GLU A 19 9.51 -0.58 -0.61
C GLU A 19 8.05 -0.18 -0.84
N ILE A 20 7.37 0.37 0.18
CA ILE A 20 6.02 0.90 0.05
C ILE A 20 5.99 2.05 -0.96
N ILE A 21 6.95 2.98 -0.86
CA ILE A 21 7.10 4.09 -1.81
C ILE A 21 7.41 3.56 -3.22
N GLY A 22 8.25 2.52 -3.34
CA GLY A 22 8.51 1.85 -4.61
C GLY A 22 7.25 1.29 -5.25
N PHE A 23 6.37 0.67 -4.47
CA PHE A 23 5.08 0.18 -4.96
C PHE A 23 4.10 1.29 -5.30
N LEU A 24 4.05 2.37 -4.51
CA LEU A 24 3.24 3.55 -4.86
C LEU A 24 3.67 4.15 -6.20
N LYS A 25 4.94 4.02 -6.61
CA LYS A 25 5.43 4.51 -7.90
C LYS A 25 5.18 3.53 -9.06
N SER A 26 5.22 2.22 -8.80
CA SER A 26 5.16 1.18 -9.84
C SER A 26 3.77 0.57 -10.04
N ILE A 27 2.85 0.77 -9.08
CA ILE A 27 1.50 0.22 -9.10
C ILE A 27 0.49 1.38 -9.18
N PRO A 28 0.08 1.80 -10.39
CA PRO A 28 -0.81 2.95 -10.58
C PRO A 28 -2.15 2.78 -9.87
N GLU A 29 -2.70 1.57 -9.81
CA GLU A 29 -3.97 1.29 -9.14
C GLU A 29 -3.87 1.49 -7.63
N PHE A 30 -2.73 1.12 -7.04
CA PHE A 30 -2.45 1.36 -5.64
C PHE A 30 -2.25 2.85 -5.35
N HIS A 31 -1.49 3.54 -6.21
CA HIS A 31 -1.32 4.99 -6.13
C HIS A 31 -2.66 5.73 -6.21
N ALA A 32 -3.56 5.32 -7.09
CA ALA A 32 -4.88 5.92 -7.25
C ALA A 32 -5.73 5.82 -5.97
N LEU A 33 -5.65 4.70 -5.23
CA LEU A 33 -6.40 4.51 -3.99
C LEU A 33 -5.82 5.32 -2.81
N VAL A 34 -4.50 5.46 -2.76
CA VAL A 34 -3.83 6.25 -1.70
C VAL A 34 -3.92 7.75 -1.98
N GLY A 35 -3.79 8.14 -3.25
CA GLY A 35 -3.82 9.52 -3.73
C GLY A 35 -2.49 10.26 -3.55
N ASN A 36 -2.24 11.22 -4.45
CA ASN A 36 -0.96 11.94 -4.57
C ASN A 36 -0.54 12.59 -3.25
N GLU A 37 -1.45 13.28 -2.58
CA GLU A 37 -1.16 14.00 -1.33
C GLU A 37 -0.57 13.08 -0.24
N ALA A 38 -1.17 11.90 -0.03
CA ALA A 38 -0.69 10.98 0.99
C ALA A 38 0.61 10.27 0.56
N ALA A 39 0.75 9.94 -0.73
CA ALA A 39 1.95 9.32 -1.27
C ALA A 39 3.16 10.27 -1.22
N GLU A 40 2.99 11.54 -1.57
CA GLU A 40 4.02 12.58 -1.48
C GLU A 40 4.40 12.87 -0.03
N GLU A 41 3.43 12.92 0.88
CA GLU A 41 3.69 13.09 2.31
C GLU A 41 4.55 11.94 2.84
N LEU A 42 4.23 10.69 2.49
CA LEU A 42 5.04 9.53 2.88
C LEU A 42 6.46 9.63 2.32
N GLN A 43 6.61 10.01 1.05
CA GLN A 43 7.93 10.20 0.44
C GLN A 43 8.74 11.32 1.09
N SER A 44 8.10 12.42 1.49
CA SER A 44 8.77 13.54 2.17
C SER A 44 9.13 13.25 3.63
N SER A 45 8.55 12.21 4.23
CA SER A 45 8.75 11.86 5.64
C SER A 45 10.00 11.01 5.91
N ILE A 46 10.70 10.56 4.85
CA ILE A 46 11.90 9.71 4.96
C ILE A 46 12.94 10.38 5.87
N GLY A 47 13.46 9.62 6.83
CA GLY A 47 14.44 10.09 7.81
C GLY A 47 13.83 10.52 9.16
N GLU A 48 12.50 10.67 9.25
CA GLU A 48 11.81 11.05 10.48
C GLU A 48 10.77 9.99 10.90
N ALA A 49 11.14 9.09 11.82
CA ALA A 49 10.33 7.92 12.19
C ALA A 49 8.89 8.25 12.62
N LEU A 50 8.69 9.33 13.39
CA LEU A 50 7.35 9.77 13.81
C LEU A 50 6.51 10.25 12.61
N ARG A 51 7.11 10.98 11.67
CA ARG A 51 6.42 11.45 10.46
C ARG A 51 6.10 10.31 9.52
N ILE A 52 7.01 9.33 9.38
CA ILE A 52 6.76 8.10 8.61
C ILE A 52 5.53 7.38 9.14
N SER A 53 5.44 7.18 10.46
CA SER A 53 4.29 6.49 11.08
C SER A 53 2.96 7.21 10.80
N LEU A 54 2.95 8.55 10.91
CA LEU A 54 1.76 9.37 10.64
C LEU A 54 1.37 9.34 9.16
N ALA A 55 2.33 9.51 8.26
CA ALA A 55 2.11 9.49 6.82
C ALA A 55 1.65 8.10 6.33
N LEU A 56 2.25 7.03 6.86
CA LEU A 56 1.85 5.66 6.55
C LEU A 56 0.43 5.37 7.05
N LYS A 57 0.09 5.82 8.26
CA LYS A 57 -1.28 5.74 8.79
C LYS A 57 -2.26 6.47 7.87
N LYS A 58 -1.91 7.66 7.39
CA LYS A 58 -2.74 8.43 6.44
C LYS A 58 -2.95 7.66 5.12
N CYS A 59 -1.89 7.12 4.54
CA CYS A 59 -1.97 6.30 3.32
C CYS A 59 -2.91 5.11 3.49
N PHE A 60 -2.69 4.33 4.56
CA PHE A 60 -3.50 3.14 4.85
C PHE A 60 -4.96 3.51 5.13
N THR A 61 -5.20 4.59 5.89
CA THR A 61 -6.55 5.06 6.20
C THR A 61 -7.30 5.47 4.94
N ARG A 62 -6.66 6.19 4.00
CA ARG A 62 -7.30 6.57 2.74
C ARG A 62 -7.71 5.36 1.92
N MET A 63 -6.80 4.40 1.73
CA MET A 63 -7.09 3.18 1.00
C MET A 63 -8.26 2.41 1.63
N MET A 64 -8.28 2.27 2.96
CA MET A 64 -9.32 1.51 3.67
C MET A 64 -10.69 2.21 3.70
N ASN A 65 -10.75 3.52 3.50
CA ASN A 65 -11.98 4.32 3.53
C ASN A 65 -12.39 4.86 2.16
N CYS A 66 -11.72 4.45 1.08
CA CYS A 66 -12.11 4.87 -0.26
C CYS A 66 -13.51 4.33 -0.62
N GLU A 67 -14.17 4.99 -1.58
CA GLU A 67 -15.48 4.54 -2.03
C GLU A 67 -15.39 3.12 -2.59
N LYS A 68 -16.30 2.24 -2.17
CA LYS A 68 -16.33 0.82 -2.59
C LYS A 68 -16.25 0.65 -4.10
N LYS A 69 -16.94 1.52 -4.86
CA LYS A 69 -16.92 1.47 -6.33
C LYS A 69 -15.50 1.71 -6.87
N VAL A 70 -14.86 2.78 -6.42
CA VAL A 70 -13.47 3.13 -6.80
C VAL A 70 -12.51 2.00 -6.42
N PHE A 71 -12.66 1.44 -5.22
CA PHE A 71 -11.83 0.30 -4.80
C PHE A 71 -11.93 -0.90 -5.73
N VAL A 72 -13.16 -1.30 -6.07
CA VAL A 72 -13.43 -2.44 -6.95
C VAL A 72 -12.90 -2.18 -8.36
N ASP A 73 -13.09 -0.97 -8.88
CA ASP A 73 -12.59 -0.60 -10.21
C ASP A 73 -11.06 -0.69 -10.29
N GLN A 74 -10.35 -0.12 -9.31
CA GLN A 74 -8.88 -0.19 -9.23
C GLN A 74 -8.38 -1.62 -9.01
N LEU A 75 -9.06 -2.42 -8.18
CA LEU A 75 -8.70 -3.82 -7.97
C LEU A 75 -8.83 -4.65 -9.26
N ASN A 76 -9.91 -4.45 -10.02
CA ASN A 76 -10.11 -5.15 -11.28
C ASN A 76 -9.03 -4.78 -12.32
N MET A 77 -8.61 -3.51 -12.36
CA MET A 77 -7.48 -3.08 -13.19
C MET A 77 -6.18 -3.77 -12.77
N LEU A 78 -5.90 -3.85 -11.46
CA LEU A 78 -4.71 -4.52 -10.94
C LEU A 78 -4.69 -6.01 -11.28
N VAL A 79 -5.81 -6.71 -11.06
CA VAL A 79 -5.93 -8.13 -11.41
C VAL A 79 -5.68 -8.33 -12.89
N LYS A 80 -6.33 -7.54 -13.74
CA LYS A 80 -6.16 -7.60 -15.20
C LYS A 80 -4.68 -7.44 -15.59
N ARG A 81 -4.01 -6.42 -15.06
CA ARG A 81 -2.58 -6.18 -15.34
C ARG A 81 -1.70 -7.37 -14.95
N VAL A 82 -1.88 -7.91 -13.75
CA VAL A 82 -1.04 -9.03 -13.24
C VAL A 82 -1.36 -10.38 -13.89
N THR A 83 -2.52 -10.55 -14.53
CA THR A 83 -2.87 -11.79 -15.27
C THR A 83 -2.57 -11.73 -16.76
N GLU A 84 -2.48 -10.54 -17.34
CA GLU A 84 -2.19 -10.33 -18.77
C GLU A 84 -0.70 -10.03 -19.04
N ASP A 85 0.08 -9.66 -18.02
CA ASP A 85 1.55 -9.64 -18.02
C ASP A 85 2.14 -11.05 -17.81
#